data_AF-A0A6P7FN31-F1
#
_entry.id   AF-A0A6P7FN31-F1
#
_cell.length_a   1.000
_cell.length_b   1.000
_cell.length_c   1.000
_cell.angle_alpha   90.00
_cell.angle_beta   90.00
_cell.angle_gamma   90.00
#
_symmetry.space_group_name_H-M   'P 1'
#
loop_
_entity.id
_entity.type
_entity.pdbx_description
1 polymer ?
#
loop_
_entity_poly.entity_id
_entity_poly.type
_entity_poly.pdbx_seq_one_letter_code
_entity_poly.pdbx_strand_id
1 'polypeptide(L)'
;MSSQHKKITELIVKELRNQLEERDMDTTGKKADLVERLKNALQEEGQDPETYLFEDKHAAVISSISKVSTDITSLENKVSTDITSLEHRVSNDILKVSGDISSLESKMTDKISKVTSDFDDKISSIKSTFEERSRK
;
A
#
# COMPACT_ATOMS: atom_id res chain seq x y z
N MET A 1 -15.04 2.43 24.46
CA MET A 1 -14.42 1.09 24.59
C MET A 1 -15.54 0.09 24.77
N SER A 2 -15.86 -0.69 23.73
CA SER A 2 -16.79 -1.81 23.90
C SER A 2 -16.08 -2.85 24.76
N SER A 3 -16.66 -3.25 25.89
CA SER A 3 -16.12 -4.37 26.67
C SER A 3 -16.12 -5.61 25.77
N GLN A 4 -15.00 -6.34 25.71
CA GLN A 4 -14.91 -7.62 24.98
C GLN A 4 -15.76 -8.73 25.62
N HIS A 5 -16.47 -8.39 26.69
CA HIS A 5 -17.22 -9.32 27.51
C HIS A 5 -18.61 -8.76 27.77
N LYS A 6 -19.60 -9.65 27.75
CA LYS A 6 -21.02 -9.37 27.98
C LYS A 6 -21.54 -10.19 29.15
N LYS A 7 -22.47 -9.62 29.90
CA LYS A 7 -23.27 -10.38 30.88
C LYS A 7 -24.42 -11.12 30.20
N ILE A 8 -25.00 -12.12 30.88
CA ILE A 8 -26.14 -12.90 30.37
C ILE A 8 -27.34 -12.02 29.95
N THR A 9 -27.54 -10.90 30.64
CA THR A 9 -28.62 -9.93 30.37
C THR A 9 -28.39 -9.14 29.08
N GLU A 10 -27.14 -8.98 28.66
CA GLU A 10 -26.71 -8.26 27.45
C GLU A 10 -26.71 -9.16 26.21
N LEU A 11 -26.77 -10.49 26.39
CA LEU A 11 -26.85 -11.43 25.28
C LEU A 11 -28.17 -11.31 24.51
N ILE A 12 -28.09 -11.38 23.19
CA ILE A 12 -29.27 -11.47 22.31
C ILE A 12 -29.73 -12.93 22.17
N VAL A 13 -30.96 -13.16 21.69
CA VAL A 13 -31.54 -14.52 21.57
C VAL A 13 -30.63 -15.46 20.77
N LYS A 14 -30.00 -14.97 19.70
CA LYS A 14 -29.05 -15.76 18.91
C LYS A 14 -27.83 -16.20 19.73
N GLU A 15 -27.24 -15.27 20.49
CA GLU A 15 -26.09 -15.55 21.35
C GLU A 15 -26.47 -16.51 22.50
N LEU A 16 -27.64 -16.32 23.10
CA LEU A 16 -28.19 -17.22 24.13
C LEU A 16 -28.39 -18.65 23.60
N ARG A 17 -28.97 -18.79 22.40
CA ARG A 17 -29.14 -20.10 21.76
C ARG A 17 -27.81 -20.76 21.46
N ASN A 18 -26.83 -20.01 20.93
CA ASN A 18 -25.49 -20.54 20.69
C ASN A 18 -24.82 -21.02 21.98
N GLN A 19 -24.94 -20.26 23.09
CA GLN A 19 -24.35 -20.66 24.39
C GLN A 19 -25.01 -21.91 24.98
N LEU A 20 -26.30 -22.11 24.74
CA LEU A 20 -27.03 -23.33 25.12
C LEU A 20 -26.68 -24.51 24.20
N GLU A 21 -26.53 -24.27 22.89
CA GLU A 21 -26.15 -25.28 21.90
C GLU A 21 -24.70 -25.77 22.12
N GLU A 22 -23.76 -24.87 22.44
CA GLU A 22 -22.38 -25.22 22.84
C GLU A 22 -22.33 -26.11 24.09
N ARG A 23 -23.44 -26.20 24.85
CA ARG A 23 -23.61 -27.02 26.06
C ARG A 23 -24.57 -28.20 25.85
N ASP A 24 -24.96 -28.49 24.61
CA ASP A 24 -25.92 -29.54 24.26
C ASP A 24 -27.29 -29.39 24.97
N MET A 25 -27.73 -28.15 25.22
CA MET A 25 -29.01 -27.84 25.87
C MET A 25 -30.10 -27.42 24.87
N ASP A 26 -31.36 -27.54 25.30
CA ASP A 26 -32.52 -27.09 24.51
C ASP A 26 -32.46 -25.57 24.22
N THR A 27 -32.60 -25.21 22.95
CA THR A 27 -32.57 -23.82 22.43
C THR A 27 -33.95 -23.26 22.09
N THR A 28 -35.01 -24.01 22.36
CA THR A 28 -36.40 -23.58 22.14
C THR A 28 -36.91 -22.71 23.29
N GLY A 29 -37.93 -21.90 23.00
CA GLY A 29 -38.54 -20.97 23.97
C GLY A 29 -38.32 -19.49 23.64
N LYS A 30 -38.88 -18.62 24.49
CA LYS A 30 -38.71 -17.16 24.44
C LYS A 30 -37.43 -16.76 25.19
N LYS A 31 -36.96 -15.51 25.00
CA LYS A 31 -35.68 -15.03 25.57
C LYS A 31 -35.55 -15.32 27.08
N ALA A 32 -36.62 -15.13 27.85
CA ALA A 32 -36.62 -15.37 29.30
C ALA A 32 -36.31 -16.85 29.63
N ASP A 33 -36.96 -17.79 28.94
CA ASP A 33 -36.74 -19.23 29.15
C ASP A 33 -35.29 -19.61 28.84
N LEU A 34 -34.72 -19.06 27.76
CA LEU A 34 -33.33 -19.29 27.38
C LEU A 34 -32.35 -18.72 28.41
N VAL A 35 -32.63 -17.51 28.94
CA VAL A 35 -31.81 -16.91 30.00
C VAL A 35 -31.86 -17.76 31.26
N GLU A 36 -33.05 -18.15 31.72
CA GLU A 36 -33.22 -18.97 32.93
C GLU A 36 -32.50 -20.32 32.81
N ARG A 37 -32.67 -21.00 31.67
CA ARG A 37 -31.98 -22.26 31.39
C ARG A 37 -30.46 -22.11 31.41
N LEU A 38 -29.94 -21.04 30.79
CA LEU A 38 -28.50 -20.77 30.78
C LEU A 38 -27.98 -20.38 32.18
N LYS A 39 -28.78 -19.69 33.02
CA LYS A 39 -28.42 -19.44 34.43
C LYS A 39 -28.30 -20.73 35.22
N ASN A 40 -29.25 -21.64 35.07
CA ASN A 40 -29.21 -22.94 35.77
C ASN A 40 -27.99 -23.76 35.34
N ALA A 41 -27.70 -23.80 34.04
CA ALA A 41 -26.52 -24.48 33.50
C ALA A 41 -25.21 -23.93 34.08
N LEU A 42 -25.08 -22.60 34.15
CA LEU A 42 -23.91 -21.96 34.77
C LEU A 42 -23.79 -22.34 36.26
N GLN A 43 -24.90 -22.38 37.00
CA GLN A 43 -24.89 -22.79 38.41
C GLN A 43 -24.49 -24.27 38.58
N GLU A 44 -24.94 -25.16 37.71
CA GLU A 44 -24.53 -26.58 37.68
C GLU A 44 -23.04 -26.74 37.36
N GLU A 45 -22.49 -25.86 36.51
CA GLU A 45 -21.05 -25.74 36.22
C GLU A 45 -20.25 -25.09 37.38
N GLY A 46 -20.91 -24.66 38.45
CA GLY A 46 -20.29 -23.98 39.60
C GLY A 46 -19.93 -22.51 39.33
N GLN A 47 -20.46 -21.92 38.26
CA GLN A 47 -20.30 -20.51 37.91
C GLN A 47 -21.47 -19.68 38.47
N ASP A 48 -21.20 -18.43 38.86
CA ASP A 48 -22.25 -17.50 39.25
C ASP A 48 -22.81 -16.76 38.02
N PRO A 49 -24.10 -16.93 37.68
CA PRO A 49 -24.69 -16.34 36.48
C PRO A 49 -24.70 -14.80 36.45
N GLU A 50 -24.61 -14.14 37.61
CA GLU A 50 -24.64 -12.67 37.70
C GLU A 50 -23.25 -12.02 37.50
N THR A 51 -22.20 -12.82 37.68
CA THR A 51 -20.80 -12.39 37.54
C THR A 51 -20.10 -13.02 36.34
N TYR A 52 -20.64 -14.12 35.78
CA TYR A 52 -20.09 -14.75 34.58
C TYR A 52 -20.10 -13.80 33.37
N LEU A 53 -18.98 -13.78 32.66
CA LEU A 53 -18.71 -12.92 31.52
C LEU A 53 -18.51 -13.76 30.27
N PHE A 54 -19.39 -13.57 29.29
CA PHE A 54 -19.31 -14.21 27.99
C PHE A 54 -18.44 -13.39 27.06
N GLU A 55 -17.61 -14.05 26.25
CA GLU A 55 -16.85 -13.37 25.21
C GLU A 55 -17.78 -12.80 24.14
N ASP A 56 -17.69 -11.50 23.91
CA ASP A 56 -18.35 -10.83 22.82
C ASP A 56 -17.51 -11.00 21.54
N LYS A 57 -17.76 -12.12 20.83
CA LYS A 57 -17.12 -12.42 19.55
C LYS A 57 -17.25 -11.25 18.55
N HIS A 58 -18.33 -10.46 18.61
CA HIS A 58 -18.48 -9.25 17.79
C HIS A 58 -17.50 -8.14 18.20
N ALA A 59 -17.34 -7.84 19.49
CA ALA A 59 -16.38 -6.85 19.96
C ALA A 59 -14.93 -7.24 19.66
N ALA A 60 -14.58 -8.53 19.78
CA ALA A 60 -13.27 -9.05 19.42
C ALA A 60 -12.96 -8.85 17.93
N VAL A 61 -13.94 -9.12 17.05
CA VAL A 61 -13.83 -8.85 15.61
C VAL A 61 -13.67 -7.37 15.33
N ILE A 62 -14.45 -6.50 15.98
CA ILE A 62 -14.34 -5.03 15.82
C ILE A 62 -12.94 -4.54 16.23
N SER A 63 -12.38 -5.05 17.33
CA SER A 63 -11.01 -4.73 17.75
C SER A 63 -9.98 -5.15 16.71
N SER A 64 -10.15 -6.32 16.10
CA SER A 64 -9.26 -6.81 15.05
C SER A 64 -9.37 -5.96 13.78
N ILE A 65 -10.58 -5.58 13.37
CA ILE A 65 -10.83 -4.66 12.26
C ILE A 65 -10.17 -3.30 12.53
N SER A 66 -10.26 -2.78 13.75
CA SER A 66 -9.61 -1.52 14.12
C SER A 66 -8.09 -1.59 13.97
N LYS A 67 -7.46 -2.70 14.36
CA LYS A 67 -6.02 -2.90 14.17
C LYS A 67 -5.65 -3.00 12.69
N VAL A 68 -6.44 -3.73 11.90
CA VAL A 68 -6.24 -3.79 10.44
C VAL A 68 -6.36 -2.40 9.81
N SER A 69 -7.32 -1.58 10.26
CA SER A 69 -7.46 -0.20 9.80
C SER A 69 -6.22 0.65 10.07
N THR A 70 -5.61 0.52 11.26
CA THR A 70 -4.37 1.25 11.57
C THR A 70 -3.19 0.78 10.73
N ASP A 71 -3.09 -0.52 10.48
CA ASP A 71 -2.02 -1.11 9.66
C ASP A 71 -2.17 -0.66 8.19
N ILE A 72 -3.39 -0.60 7.66
CA ILE A 72 -3.70 -0.07 6.32
C ILE A 72 -3.22 1.38 6.21
N THR A 73 -3.58 2.26 7.15
CA THR A 73 -3.14 3.66 7.14
C THR A 73 -1.61 3.79 7.19
N SER A 74 -0.93 2.93 7.97
CA SER A 74 0.53 2.92 8.01
C SER A 74 1.14 2.50 6.66
N LEU A 75 0.55 1.51 5.99
CA LEU A 75 0.99 1.06 4.67
C LEU A 75 0.76 2.12 3.60
N GLU A 76 -0.40 2.79 3.61
CA GLU A 76 -0.70 3.90 2.69
C GLU A 76 0.35 5.01 2.78
N ASN A 77 0.69 5.41 4.01
CA ASN A 77 1.72 6.42 4.24
C ASN A 77 3.09 5.97 3.71
N LYS A 78 3.49 4.73 3.99
CA LYS A 78 4.76 4.19 3.49
C LYS A 78 4.80 4.15 1.97
N VAL A 79 3.73 3.69 1.33
CA VAL A 79 3.62 3.65 -0.13
C VAL A 79 3.70 5.06 -0.72
N SER A 80 3.03 6.04 -0.11
CA SER A 80 3.12 7.45 -0.55
C SER A 80 4.57 7.98 -0.46
N THR A 81 5.29 7.69 0.63
CA THR A 81 6.69 8.10 0.77
C THR A 81 7.64 7.43 -0.23
N ASP A 82 7.41 6.14 -0.51
CA ASP A 82 8.21 5.37 -1.47
C ASP A 82 7.98 5.89 -2.89
N ILE A 83 6.74 6.22 -3.25
CA ILE A 83 6.38 6.84 -4.55
C ILE A 83 7.10 8.17 -4.73
N THR A 84 6.98 9.10 -3.77
CA THR A 84 7.65 10.41 -3.87
C THR A 84 9.17 10.26 -3.99
N SER A 85 9.77 9.32 -3.28
CA SER A 85 11.21 9.03 -3.38
C SER A 85 11.60 8.53 -4.77
N LEU A 86 10.80 7.66 -5.38
CA LEU A 86 11.01 7.17 -6.74
C LEU A 86 10.85 8.28 -7.79
N GLU A 87 9.84 9.14 -7.65
CA GLU A 87 9.62 10.30 -8.54
C GLU A 87 10.83 11.24 -8.57
N HIS A 88 11.40 11.53 -7.39
CA HIS A 88 12.62 12.34 -7.29
C HIS A 88 13.82 11.66 -7.94
N ARG A 89 14.00 10.35 -7.73
CA ARG A 89 15.12 9.60 -8.34
C ARG A 89 15.03 9.60 -9.87
N VAL A 90 13.85 9.29 -10.41
CA VAL A 90 13.61 9.30 -11.86
C VAL A 90 13.83 10.70 -12.44
N SER A 91 13.33 11.73 -11.77
CA SER A 91 13.54 13.13 -12.19
C SER A 91 15.04 13.49 -12.24
N ASN A 92 15.81 13.06 -11.24
CA ASN A 92 17.26 13.30 -11.21
C ASN A 92 18.01 12.54 -12.32
N ASP A 93 17.62 11.29 -12.59
CA ASP A 93 18.26 10.50 -13.66
C ASP A 93 17.94 11.08 -15.04
N ILE A 94 16.70 11.56 -15.26
CA ILE A 94 16.31 12.29 -16.48
C ILE A 94 17.17 13.55 -16.66
N LEU A 95 17.38 14.33 -15.60
CA LEU A 95 18.20 15.55 -15.66
C LEU A 95 19.65 15.24 -16.03
N LYS A 96 20.25 14.18 -15.47
CA LYS A 96 21.62 13.77 -15.81
C LYS A 96 21.73 13.35 -17.28
N VAL A 97 20.83 12.48 -17.74
CA VAL A 97 20.81 12.02 -19.13
C VAL A 97 20.63 13.19 -20.09
N SER A 98 19.75 14.14 -19.77
CA SER A 98 19.55 15.37 -20.55
C SER A 98 20.86 16.17 -20.66
N GLY A 99 21.58 16.36 -19.56
CA GLY A 99 22.88 17.03 -19.55
C GLY A 99 23.94 16.31 -20.40
N ASP A 100 24.00 14.98 -20.32
CA ASP A 100 24.92 14.16 -21.12
C ASP A 100 24.61 14.29 -22.62
N ILE A 101 23.32 14.27 -23.00
CA ILE A 101 22.88 14.47 -24.39
C ILE A 101 23.31 15.85 -24.88
N SER A 102 23.07 16.92 -24.12
CA SER A 102 23.50 18.28 -24.51
C SER A 102 25.02 18.39 -24.69
N SER A 103 25.81 17.73 -23.83
CA SER A 103 27.27 17.70 -23.98
C SER A 103 27.70 16.95 -25.24
N LEU A 104 27.03 15.84 -25.56
CA LEU A 104 27.28 15.07 -26.77
C LEU A 104 26.94 15.86 -28.04
N GLU A 105 25.79 16.54 -28.05
CA GLU A 105 25.34 17.40 -29.14
C GLU A 105 26.37 18.48 -29.44
N SER A 106 26.81 19.23 -28.42
CA SER A 106 27.84 20.27 -28.58
C SER A 106 29.13 19.71 -29.19
N LYS A 107 29.64 18.58 -28.66
CA LYS A 107 30.85 17.93 -29.20
C LYS A 107 30.67 17.47 -30.64
N MET A 108 29.48 16.99 -31.00
CA MET A 108 29.18 16.54 -32.35
C MET A 108 29.12 17.72 -33.31
N THR A 109 28.45 18.81 -32.93
CA THR A 109 28.41 20.06 -33.69
C THR A 109 29.83 20.58 -33.95
N ASP A 110 30.69 20.64 -32.94
CA ASP A 110 32.08 21.10 -33.08
C ASP A 110 32.87 20.23 -34.07
N LYS A 111 32.72 18.90 -33.99
CA LYS A 111 33.39 17.97 -34.91
C LYS A 111 32.89 18.12 -36.34
N ILE A 112 31.58 18.27 -36.54
CA ILE A 112 30.98 18.49 -37.87
C ILE A 112 31.50 19.81 -38.44
N SER A 113 31.47 20.90 -37.67
CA SER A 113 31.99 22.20 -38.10
C SER A 113 33.46 22.12 -38.52
N LYS A 114 34.29 21.38 -37.77
CA LYS A 114 35.70 21.18 -38.13
C LYS A 114 35.87 20.41 -39.44
N VAL A 115 35.15 19.29 -39.61
CA VAL A 115 35.21 18.49 -40.85
C VAL A 115 34.75 19.31 -42.05
N THR A 116 33.69 20.11 -41.92
CA THR A 116 33.22 21.01 -42.97
C THR A 116 34.29 22.03 -43.36
N SER A 117 34.91 22.69 -42.37
CA SER A 117 36.01 23.65 -42.62
C SER A 117 37.20 22.99 -43.34
N ASP A 118 37.64 21.82 -42.88
CA ASP A 118 38.76 21.10 -43.48
C ASP A 118 38.47 20.72 -44.95
N PHE A 119 37.20 20.39 -45.27
CA PHE A 119 36.78 20.13 -46.65
C PHE A 119 36.74 21.40 -47.50
N ASP A 120 36.23 22.50 -46.97
CA ASP A 120 36.20 23.80 -47.68
C ASP A 120 37.61 24.28 -48.03
N ASP A 121 38.56 24.13 -47.11
CA ASP A 121 39.98 24.46 -47.32
C ASP A 121 40.62 23.60 -48.42
N LYS A 122 40.32 22.29 -48.43
CA LYS A 122 40.81 21.37 -49.47
C LYS A 122 40.21 21.68 -50.84
N ILE A 123 38.90 21.94 -50.91
CA ILE A 123 38.22 22.32 -52.16
C ILE A 123 38.83 23.62 -52.71
N SER A 124 39.06 24.61 -51.84
CA SER A 124 39.70 25.88 -52.22
C SER A 124 41.10 25.67 -52.79
N SER A 125 41.90 24.81 -52.16
CA SER A 125 43.26 24.47 -52.60
C SER A 125 43.27 23.75 -53.96
N ILE A 126 42.37 22.78 -54.16
CA ILE A 126 42.22 22.06 -55.44
C ILE A 126 41.81 23.02 -56.55
N LYS A 127 40.83 23.90 -56.29
CA LYS A 127 40.35 24.89 -57.25
C LYS A 127 41.49 25.81 -57.71
N SER A 128 42.27 26.34 -56.77
CA SER A 128 43.43 27.17 -57.07
C SER A 128 44.46 26.44 -57.94
N THR A 129 44.78 25.18 -57.61
CA THR A 129 45.72 24.35 -58.39
C THR A 129 45.23 24.09 -59.81
N PHE A 130 43.93 23.86 -59.99
CA PHE A 130 43.32 23.66 -61.31
C PHE A 130 43.38 24.95 -62.15
N GLU A 131 42.97 26.09 -61.57
CA GLU A 131 43.02 27.39 -62.24
C GLU A 131 44.44 27.77 -62.68
N GLU A 132 45.47 27.44 -61.90
CA GLU A 132 46.87 27.68 -62.27
C GLU A 132 47.31 26.82 -63.45
N ARG A 133 46.93 25.53 -63.47
CA ARG A 133 47.25 24.61 -64.58
C ARG A 133 46.55 24.98 -65.87
N SER A 134 45.33 25.51 -65.83
CA SER A 134 44.59 25.94 -67.03
C SER A 134 45.18 27.18 -67.72
N ARG A 135 46.10 27.91 -67.07
CA ARG A 135 46.77 29.10 -67.63
C ARG A 135 48.11 28.82 -68.31
N LYS A 136 48.68 27.62 -68.16
CA LYS A 136 49.95 27.19 -68.79
C LYS A 136 49.67 26.43 -70.09
#